data_AF-A0A1V4H325-F1
#
_entry.id   AF-A0A1V4H325-F1
#
_cell.length_a   1.000
_cell.length_b   1.000
_cell.length_c   1.000
_cell.angle_alpha   90.00
_cell.angle_beta   90.00
_cell.angle_gamma   90.00
#
_symmetry.space_group_name_H-M   'P 1'
#
loop_
_entity.id
_entity.type
_entity.pdbx_description
1 polymer ?
#
loop_
_entity_poly.entity_id
_entity_poly.type
_entity_poly.pdbx_seq_one_letter_code
_entity_poly.pdbx_strand_id
1 'polypeptide(L)' 'MWLKLLPYIQFICFIIFVIGVIKYAIRTKTFFVMPNMKHPKHTKDEIILSAFGLLGFVISSNLRGFLDI' A
#
# COMPACT_ATOMS: atom_id res chain seq x y z
N MET A 1 23.93 -10.75 6.50
CA MET A 1 22.72 -11.61 6.51
C MET A 1 21.43 -10.78 6.55
N TRP A 2 21.34 -9.73 7.37
CA TRP A 2 20.19 -8.80 7.46
C TRP A 2 19.79 -8.10 6.15
N LEU A 3 20.74 -7.78 5.27
CA LEU A 3 20.48 -7.20 3.94
C LEU A 3 19.63 -8.10 3.03
N LYS A 4 19.72 -9.43 3.20
CA LYS A 4 18.86 -10.37 2.46
C LYS A 4 17.41 -10.36 2.96
N LEU A 5 17.15 -9.84 4.17
CA LEU A 5 15.82 -9.75 4.76
C LEU A 5 15.03 -8.52 4.28
N LEU A 6 15.75 -7.43 3.94
CA LEU A 6 15.16 -6.18 3.44
C LEU A 6 14.15 -6.36 2.28
N PRO A 7 14.43 -7.15 1.23
CA PRO A 7 13.48 -7.34 0.14
C PRO A 7 12.20 -8.07 0.57
N TYR A 8 12.27 -8.94 1.58
CA TYR A 8 11.07 -9.60 2.12
C TYR A 8 10.20 -8.62 2.91
N ILE A 9 10.82 -7.72 3.68
CA ILE A 9 10.10 -6.66 4.41
C ILE A 9 9.44 -5.70 3.42
N GLN A 10 10.15 -5.28 2.36
CA GLN A 10 9.59 -4.49 1.26
C GLN A 10 8.37 -5.16 0.64
N PHE A 11 8.48 -6.47 0.34
CA PHE A 11 7.39 -7.24 -0.25
C PHE A 11 6.16 -7.32 0.66
N ILE A 12 6.36 -7.51 1.98
CA ILE A 12 5.26 -7.52 2.96
C ILE A 12 4.59 -6.14 3.03
N CYS A 13 5.37 -5.05 3.09
CA CYS A 13 4.83 -3.69 3.08
C CYS A 13 4.03 -3.40 1.81
N PHE A 14 4.50 -3.89 0.66
CA PHE A 14 3.80 -3.78 -0.61
C PHE A 14 2.47 -4.56 -0.60
N ILE A 15 2.44 -5.78 -0.06
CA ILE A 15 1.19 -6.55 0.08
C ILE A 15 0.18 -5.80 0.96
N ILE A 16 0.61 -5.24 2.09
CA ILE A 16 -0.25 -4.47 3.00
C ILE A 16 -0.84 -3.25 2.28
N PHE A 17 -0.04 -2.55 1.50
CA PHE A 17 -0.50 -1.44 0.66
C PHE A 17 -1.56 -1.90 -0.36
N VAL A 18 -1.27 -2.96 -1.11
CA VAL A 18 -2.19 -3.51 -2.13
C VAL A 18 -3.51 -3.94 -1.51
N ILE A 19 -3.50 -4.57 -0.33
CA ILE A 19 -4.73 -4.95 0.39
C ILE A 19 -5.56 -3.71 0.74
N GLY A 20 -4.93 -2.63 1.21
CA GLY A 20 -5.61 -1.36 1.50
C GLY A 20 -6.31 -0.77 0.27
N VAL A 21 -5.59 -0.74 -0.87
CA VAL A 21 -6.10 -0.25 -2.15
C VAL A 21 -7.23 -1.14 -2.69
N ILE A 22 -7.08 -2.46 -2.64
CA ILE A 22 -8.11 -3.41 -3.09
C ILE A 22 -9.38 -3.27 -2.25
N LYS A 23 -9.26 -3.18 -0.92
CA LYS A 23 -10.40 -2.95 -0.02
C LYS A 23 -11.17 -1.69 -0.43
N TYR A 24 -10.44 -0.60 -0.65
CA TYR A 24 -11.02 0.66 -1.11
C TYR A 24 -11.67 0.52 -2.50
N ALA A 25 -11.02 -0.16 -3.44
CA ALA A 25 -11.51 -0.37 -4.81
C ALA A 25 -12.82 -1.19 -4.86
N ILE A 26 -12.87 -2.31 -4.12
CA ILE A 26 -14.07 -3.14 -3.97
C ILE A 26 -15.23 -2.30 -3.41
N ARG A 27 -14.94 -1.52 -2.37
CA ARG A 27 -15.97 -0.71 -1.70
C ARG A 27 -16.48 0.44 -2.55
N THR A 28 -15.58 1.10 -3.29
CA THR A 28 -15.94 2.18 -4.22
C THR A 28 -16.61 1.69 -5.48
N LYS A 29 -16.72 0.36 -5.70
CA LYS A 29 -17.24 -0.24 -6.94
C LYS A 29 -16.60 0.42 -8.17
N THR A 30 -15.29 0.72 -8.09
CA THR A 30 -14.56 1.49 -9.11
C THR A 30 -14.45 0.78 -10.46
N PHE A 31 -14.89 -0.48 -10.56
CA PHE A 31 -15.05 -1.20 -11.82
C PHE A 31 -16.38 -0.92 -12.55
N PHE A 32 -17.36 -0.32 -11.86
CA PHE A 32 -18.67 0.07 -12.42
C PHE A 32 -18.94 1.57 -12.17
N VAL A 33 -18.00 2.43 -12.57
CA VAL A 33 -18.15 3.89 -12.41
C VAL A 33 -19.27 4.39 -13.32
N MET A 34 -20.45 4.60 -12.75
CA MET A 34 -21.45 5.50 -13.32
C MET A 34 -21.02 6.95 -13.05
N PRO A 35 -21.06 7.86 -14.05
CA PRO A 35 -20.58 9.24 -13.93
C PRO A 35 -21.39 10.14 -12.97
N ASN A 36 -22.21 9.57 -12.07
CA ASN A 36 -23.00 10.31 -11.09
C ASN A 36 -23.11 9.60 -9.72
N MET A 37 -22.21 8.66 -9.40
CA MET A 37 -22.22 7.99 -8.10
C MET A 37 -21.38 8.73 -7.05
N LYS A 38 -21.97 8.99 -5.88
CA LYS A 38 -21.26 9.56 -4.72
C LYS A 38 -20.20 8.57 -4.25
N HIS A 39 -18.92 8.92 -4.42
CA HIS A 39 -17.81 8.09 -3.94
C HIS A 39 -17.93 7.86 -2.43
N PRO A 40 -17.92 6.61 -1.96
CA PRO A 40 -17.94 6.33 -0.53
C PRO A 40 -16.70 6.93 0.14
N LYS A 41 -16.90 7.58 1.29
CA LYS A 41 -15.79 8.11 2.10
C LYS A 41 -14.89 6.95 2.52
N HIS A 42 -13.60 7.13 2.30
CA HIS A 42 -12.53 6.26 2.78
C HIS A 42 -12.70 6.00 4.29
N THR A 43 -12.56 4.75 4.72
CA THR A 43 -12.50 4.41 6.15
C THR A 43 -11.09 4.61 6.67
N LYS A 44 -10.98 4.86 7.98
CA LYS A 44 -9.69 5.03 8.66
C LYS A 44 -8.78 3.82 8.42
N ASP A 45 -9.33 2.62 8.41
CA ASP A 45 -8.58 1.38 8.19
C ASP A 45 -7.96 1.29 6.79
N GLU A 46 -8.68 1.71 5.74
CA GLU A 46 -8.19 1.74 4.35
C GLU A 46 -7.01 2.71 4.21
N ILE A 47 -7.12 3.87 4.86
CA ILE A 47 -6.05 4.88 4.89
C ILE A 47 -4.85 4.35 5.67
N ILE A 48 -5.06 3.77 6.85
CA ILE A 48 -3.97 3.28 7.70
C ILE A 48 -3.22 2.14 6.98
N LEU A 49 -3.92 1.16 6.41
CA LEU A 49 -3.31 0.07 5.66
C LEU A 49 -2.52 0.58 4.45
N SER A 50 -3.11 1.49 3.67
CA SER A 50 -2.46 2.02 2.46
C SER A 50 -1.28 2.93 2.82
N ALA A 51 -1.46 3.86 3.76
CA ALA A 51 -0.40 4.78 4.15
C ALA A 51 0.77 4.05 4.83
N PHE A 52 0.48 3.09 5.72
CA PHE A 52 1.52 2.34 6.42
C PHE A 52 2.28 1.39 5.49
N GLY A 53 1.57 0.70 4.58
CA GLY A 53 2.19 -0.12 3.56
C GLY A 53 3.06 0.69 2.60
N LEU A 54 2.57 1.86 2.15
CA LEU A 54 3.32 2.75 1.24
C LEU A 54 4.55 3.34 1.92
N LEU A 55 4.40 3.89 3.14
CA LEU A 55 5.52 4.45 3.90
C LEU A 55 6.57 3.38 4.20
N GLY A 56 6.14 2.20 4.65
CA GLY A 56 7.03 1.06 4.89
C GLY A 56 7.80 0.67 3.63
N PHE A 57 7.14 0.64 2.48
CA PHE A 57 7.76 0.33 1.19
C PHE A 57 8.77 1.40 0.75
N VAL A 58 8.41 2.68 0.85
CA VAL A 58 9.30 3.79 0.48
C VAL A 58 10.53 3.85 1.38
N ILE A 59 10.35 3.76 2.70
CA ILE A 59 11.46 3.81 3.67
C ILE A 59 12.39 2.62 3.43
N SER A 60 11.84 1.41 3.29
CA SER A 60 12.66 0.23 3.04
C SER A 60 13.34 0.26 1.66
N SER A 61 12.72 0.85 0.64
CA SER A 61 13.34 1.08 -0.69
C SER A 61 14.50 2.06 -0.64
N ASN A 62 14.35 3.17 0.08
CA ASN A 62 15.43 4.13 0.29
C ASN A 62 16.58 3.55 1.12
N LEU A 63 16.26 2.80 2.19
CA LEU A 63 17.28 2.11 2.99
C LEU A 63 18.06 1.07 2.18
N ARG A 64 17.37 0.30 1.31
CA ARG A 64 18.05 -0.62 0.40
C ARG A 64 18.94 0.14 -0.59
N GLY A 65 18.41 1.18 -1.23
CA GLY A 65 19.19 2.01 -2.17
C GLY A 65 20.40 2.69 -1.54
N PHE A 66 20.35 3.02 -0.25
CA PHE A 66 21.50 3.55 0.50
C PHE A 66 22.50 2.47 0.91
N LEU A 67 22.05 1.26 1.22
CA LEU A 67 22.91 0.15 1.67
C LEU A 67 23.49 -0.73 0.54
N ASP A 68 22.91 -0.66 -0.66
CA ASP A 68 23.45 -1.26 -1.90
C ASP A 68 24.51 -0.34 -2.58
N ILE A 69 24.80 0.84 -2.00
CA ILE A 69 25.93 1.72 -2.34
C ILE A 69 27.12 1.37 -1.43
#